data_AF-A0A081BRB2-F1
#
_entry.id   AF-A0A081BRB2-F1
#
_cell.length_a   1.000
_cell.length_b   1.000
_cell.length_c   1.000
_cell.angle_alpha   90.00
_cell.angle_beta   90.00
_cell.angle_gamma   90.00
#
_symmetry.space_group_name_H-M   'P 1'
#
loop_
_entity.id
_entity.type
_entity.pdbx_description
1 polymer ?
#
loop_
_entity_poly.entity_id
_entity_poly.type
_entity_poly.pdbx_seq_one_letter_code
_entity_poly.pdbx_strand_id
1 'polypeptide(L)'
;MIFHLNILWSFCQRSLLILCCVMWLYYPPQSAAQPVVELIMEPAAQEGTLSVERIRGGVNVFLNITGNWKQLSWQFQGPGRFSATEFGGVYLPPDALPTDAAPVSIAVTAIDPQGRKATDTLEFTLAQPFLSPTPAEPTPTPAATYTPPPTPTATMTPLATPTPEPTATPSPTPLPLTPAPTPTLAPVPQDALSAESHVKKAAEYLEKRQYTTPQGQNAFEEYQAALSIEPDNNAARKGVYDLARKYKYWGDDEYQKQNFQNAKNIYQRYIVVAEYLVSAFDDDAMRKNLEEVQVRLKGME
;
A
#
# COMPACT_ATOMS: atom_id res chain seq x y z
N MET A 1 35.55 51.38 -64.42
CA MET A 1 36.10 50.67 -63.24
C MET A 1 35.05 50.52 -62.13
N ILE A 2 33.81 50.09 -62.46
CA ILE A 2 32.69 49.96 -61.48
C ILE A 2 31.88 48.66 -61.67
N PHE A 3 32.19 47.82 -62.67
CA PHE A 3 31.39 46.62 -62.96
C PHE A 3 31.86 45.31 -62.31
N HIS A 4 32.99 45.31 -61.59
CA HIS A 4 33.52 44.09 -60.97
C HIS A 4 33.22 43.94 -59.47
N LEU A 5 32.62 44.93 -58.80
CA LEU A 5 32.39 44.88 -57.35
C LEU A 5 31.04 44.27 -56.93
N ASN A 6 30.07 44.11 -57.84
CA ASN A 6 28.73 43.60 -57.52
C ASN A 6 28.59 42.06 -57.53
N ILE A 7 29.55 41.32 -58.06
CA ILE A 7 29.47 39.85 -58.13
C ILE A 7 29.94 39.20 -56.83
N LEU A 8 30.82 39.86 -56.07
CA LEU A 8 31.35 39.35 -54.79
C LEU A 8 30.36 39.50 -53.62
N TRP A 9 29.41 40.43 -53.69
CA TRP A 9 28.42 40.63 -52.62
C TRP A 9 27.26 39.61 -52.65
N SER A 10 26.88 39.15 -53.85
CA SER A 10 25.80 38.17 -54.03
C SER A 10 26.18 36.74 -53.60
N PHE A 11 27.48 36.40 -53.66
CA PHE A 11 27.99 35.10 -53.21
C PHE A 11 28.12 34.98 -51.68
N CYS A 12 28.34 36.09 -50.97
CA CYS A 12 28.47 36.09 -49.52
C CYS A 12 27.11 35.90 -48.81
N GLN A 13 26.01 36.36 -49.43
CA GLN A 13 24.67 36.25 -48.84
C GLN A 13 24.01 34.89 -49.08
N ARG A 14 24.36 34.18 -50.16
CA ARG A 14 23.92 32.79 -50.42
C ARG A 14 24.68 31.74 -49.59
N SER A 15 25.94 32.01 -49.24
CA SER A 15 26.75 31.08 -48.45
C SER A 15 26.36 31.06 -46.97
N LEU A 16 25.86 32.18 -46.43
CA LEU A 16 25.41 32.27 -45.04
C LEU A 16 24.02 31.62 -44.81
N LEU A 17 23.15 31.61 -45.81
CA LEU A 17 21.84 30.94 -45.72
C LEU A 17 21.95 29.40 -45.78
N ILE A 18 22.92 28.87 -46.54
CA ILE A 18 23.12 27.42 -46.64
C ILE A 18 23.72 26.87 -45.34
N LEU A 19 24.57 27.62 -44.64
CA LEU A 19 25.07 27.19 -43.33
C LEU A 19 24.00 27.23 -42.22
N CYS A 20 23.04 28.16 -42.26
CA CYS A 20 21.92 28.16 -41.31
C CYS A 20 20.90 27.01 -41.56
N CYS A 21 20.70 26.59 -42.82
CA CYS A 21 19.84 25.43 -43.12
C CYS A 21 20.47 24.09 -42.74
N VAL A 22 21.80 23.97 -42.78
CA VAL A 22 22.48 22.71 -42.40
C VAL A 22 22.69 22.61 -40.88
N MET A 23 22.72 23.73 -40.15
CA MET A 23 22.76 23.73 -38.68
C MET A 23 21.41 23.53 -37.97
N TRP A 24 20.30 23.47 -38.72
CA TRP A 24 18.97 23.11 -38.18
C TRP A 24 18.60 21.63 -38.38
N LEU A 25 19.44 20.84 -39.06
CA LEU A 25 19.15 19.43 -39.38
C LEU A 25 19.98 18.42 -38.58
N TYR A 26 20.76 18.87 -37.60
CA TYR A 26 21.55 17.98 -36.75
C TYR A 26 21.38 18.29 -35.26
N TYR A 27 20.15 18.55 -34.83
CA TYR A 27 19.79 18.21 -33.48
C TYR A 27 19.56 16.68 -33.47
N PRO A 28 20.43 15.87 -32.85
CA PRO A 28 20.10 14.47 -32.68
C PRO A 28 18.76 14.43 -31.93
N PRO A 29 17.77 13.62 -32.38
CA PRO A 29 16.57 13.42 -31.58
C PRO A 29 17.06 13.01 -30.20
N GLN A 30 16.68 13.76 -29.17
CA GLN A 30 16.87 13.33 -27.79
C GLN A 30 16.34 11.90 -27.74
N SER A 31 17.25 10.93 -27.59
CA SER A 31 16.88 9.52 -27.59
C SER A 31 15.98 9.32 -26.38
N ALA A 32 14.66 9.33 -26.61
CA ALA A 32 13.70 9.05 -25.57
C ALA A 32 14.06 7.67 -25.01
N ALA A 33 14.45 7.64 -23.72
CA ALA A 33 14.86 6.42 -23.04
C ALA A 33 13.78 5.35 -23.27
N GLN A 34 14.23 4.16 -23.67
CA GLN A 34 13.34 3.01 -23.89
C GLN A 34 12.57 2.73 -22.60
N PRO A 35 11.32 2.23 -22.71
CA PRO A 35 10.60 1.83 -21.51
C PRO A 35 11.36 0.69 -20.83
N VAL A 36 11.46 0.76 -19.51
CA VAL A 36 11.95 -0.34 -18.67
C VAL A 36 10.82 -0.69 -17.72
N VAL A 37 10.55 -1.98 -17.59
CA VAL A 37 9.42 -2.51 -16.83
C VAL A 37 9.92 -3.54 -15.85
N GLU A 38 9.41 -3.47 -14.62
CA GLU A 38 9.72 -4.38 -13.52
C GLU A 38 8.44 -4.61 -12.70
N LEU A 39 8.10 -5.88 -12.47
CA LEU A 39 6.99 -6.34 -11.66
C LEU A 39 7.47 -6.79 -10.30
N ILE A 40 6.85 -6.28 -9.24
CA ILE A 40 7.24 -6.56 -7.85
C ILE A 40 6.02 -7.07 -7.09
N MET A 41 6.15 -8.22 -6.43
CA MET A 41 5.09 -8.85 -5.63
C MET A 41 5.30 -8.62 -4.13
N GLU A 42 4.23 -8.33 -3.36
CA GLU A 42 4.31 -8.27 -1.88
C GLU A 42 3.47 -9.36 -1.16
N PRO A 43 4.04 -10.07 -0.16
CA PRO A 43 5.47 -10.04 0.21
C PRO A 43 6.31 -10.58 -0.94
N ALA A 44 7.58 -10.15 -1.02
CA ALA A 44 8.51 -10.62 -2.03
C ALA A 44 8.45 -12.14 -2.07
N ALA A 45 7.79 -12.67 -3.11
CA ALA A 45 7.95 -14.06 -3.50
C ALA A 45 9.37 -14.14 -4.05
N GLN A 46 10.36 -14.08 -3.16
CA GLN A 46 11.71 -14.50 -3.47
C GLN A 46 11.60 -16.01 -3.71
N GLU A 47 11.31 -16.31 -4.97
CA GLU A 47 11.38 -17.62 -5.61
C GLU A 47 10.59 -18.74 -4.93
N GLY A 48 9.56 -19.20 -5.64
CA GLY A 48 9.29 -20.64 -5.69
C GLY A 48 7.89 -21.07 -5.33
N THR A 49 7.32 -20.68 -4.19
CA THR A 49 5.99 -21.21 -3.77
C THR A 49 5.27 -20.33 -2.75
N LEU A 50 3.98 -20.02 -2.99
CA LEU A 50 3.07 -19.32 -2.09
C LEU A 50 1.97 -20.26 -1.61
N SER A 51 1.76 -20.35 -0.29
CA SER A 51 0.62 -21.09 0.27
C SER A 51 -0.67 -20.30 0.09
N VAL A 52 -1.71 -20.91 -0.47
CA VAL A 52 -3.03 -20.29 -0.69
C VAL A 52 -3.64 -19.74 0.60
N GLU A 53 -3.39 -20.39 1.73
CA GLU A 53 -3.86 -19.95 3.04
C GLU A 53 -3.23 -18.62 3.46
N ARG A 54 -1.94 -18.42 3.14
CA ARG A 54 -1.19 -17.21 3.50
C ARG A 54 -1.58 -15.99 2.69
N ILE A 55 -2.08 -16.20 1.48
CA ILE A 55 -2.41 -15.14 0.52
C ILE A 55 -3.91 -15.01 0.22
N ARG A 56 -4.77 -15.58 1.09
CA ARG A 56 -6.23 -15.59 0.91
C ARG A 56 -6.84 -14.18 0.81
N GLY A 57 -6.19 -13.17 1.37
CA GLY A 57 -6.56 -11.75 1.25
C GLY A 57 -6.15 -11.07 -0.06
N GLY A 58 -5.49 -11.80 -0.97
CA GLY A 58 -4.92 -11.28 -2.18
C GLY A 58 -3.45 -10.85 -2.03
N VAL A 59 -2.78 -10.70 -3.17
CA VAL A 59 -1.38 -10.34 -3.30
C VAL A 59 -1.30 -9.11 -4.18
N ASN A 60 -0.64 -8.07 -3.71
CA ASN A 60 -0.40 -6.87 -4.51
C ASN A 60 0.78 -7.11 -5.46
N VAL A 61 0.56 -6.81 -6.73
CA VAL A 61 1.58 -6.78 -7.77
C VAL A 61 1.77 -5.33 -8.17
N PHE A 62 2.97 -4.80 -8.00
CA PHE A 62 3.32 -3.44 -8.34
C PHE A 62 4.04 -3.41 -9.69
N LEU A 63 3.70 -2.42 -10.51
CA LEU A 63 4.43 -2.12 -11.73
C LEU A 63 5.37 -0.94 -11.48
N ASN A 64 6.67 -1.19 -11.58
CA ASN A 64 7.67 -0.15 -11.73
C ASN A 64 7.96 0.00 -13.22
N ILE A 65 7.58 1.16 -13.78
CA ILE A 65 7.81 1.47 -15.19
C ILE A 65 8.53 2.81 -15.31
N THR A 66 9.66 2.81 -16.00
CA THR A 66 10.46 4.01 -16.27
C THR A 66 10.63 4.20 -17.78
N GLY A 67 11.05 5.39 -18.20
CA GLY A 67 11.16 5.73 -19.63
C GLY A 67 9.84 6.19 -20.25
N ASN A 68 9.83 6.40 -21.56
CA ASN A 68 8.65 6.88 -22.28
C ASN A 68 7.77 5.68 -22.68
N TRP A 69 6.49 5.69 -22.31
CA TRP A 69 5.53 4.64 -22.67
C TRP A 69 4.16 5.25 -22.98
N LYS A 70 3.38 4.54 -23.81
CA LYS A 70 2.05 4.97 -24.30
C LYS A 70 0.96 3.98 -23.95
N GLN A 71 1.27 2.69 -23.94
CA GLN A 71 0.29 1.63 -23.77
C GLN A 71 0.85 0.50 -22.91
N LEU A 72 -0.02 -0.08 -22.08
CA LEU A 72 0.25 -1.29 -21.32
C LEU A 72 -0.65 -2.43 -21.81
N SER A 73 -0.10 -3.63 -21.83
CA SER A 73 -0.82 -4.87 -22.10
C SER A 73 -0.48 -5.90 -21.04
N TRP A 74 -1.51 -6.36 -20.34
CA TRP A 74 -1.38 -7.36 -19.28
C TRP A 74 -1.79 -8.74 -19.80
N GLN A 75 -1.07 -9.77 -19.38
CA GLN A 75 -1.41 -11.16 -19.61
C GLN A 75 -1.35 -11.91 -18.28
N PHE A 76 -2.37 -12.72 -18.01
CA PHE A 76 -2.47 -13.53 -16.81
C PHE A 76 -2.76 -14.98 -17.21
N GLN A 77 -2.01 -15.90 -16.63
CA GLN A 77 -2.19 -17.33 -16.80
C GLN A 77 -2.03 -18.04 -15.46
N GLY A 78 -2.94 -18.97 -15.17
CA GLY A 78 -2.91 -19.76 -13.95
C GLY A 78 -4.23 -19.71 -13.19
N PRO A 79 -4.32 -20.42 -12.06
CA PRO A 79 -5.50 -20.40 -11.19
C PRO A 79 -5.69 -19.06 -10.49
N GLY A 80 -6.94 -18.74 -10.14
CA GLY A 80 -7.30 -17.50 -9.44
C GLY A 80 -7.72 -16.38 -10.39
N ARG A 81 -7.58 -15.13 -9.94
CA ARG A 81 -7.95 -13.95 -10.71
C ARG A 81 -6.89 -12.88 -10.54
N PHE A 82 -6.56 -12.18 -11.61
CA PHE A 82 -5.73 -10.99 -11.57
C PHE A 82 -6.54 -9.78 -12.05
N SER A 83 -6.62 -8.76 -11.20
CA SER A 83 -7.24 -7.48 -11.54
C SER A 83 -6.14 -6.48 -11.85
N ALA A 84 -5.86 -6.31 -13.14
CA ALA A 84 -4.86 -5.38 -13.63
C ALA A 84 -5.33 -3.92 -13.55
N THR A 85 -4.38 -3.02 -13.37
CA THR A 85 -4.52 -1.56 -13.38
C THR A 85 -3.37 -0.95 -14.18
N GLU A 86 -3.29 0.37 -14.28
CA GLU A 86 -2.19 1.06 -14.96
C GLU A 86 -0.84 0.98 -14.19
N PHE A 87 -0.84 0.61 -12.90
CA PHE A 87 0.37 0.63 -12.04
C PHE A 87 0.62 -0.68 -11.30
N GLY A 88 0.03 -1.77 -11.79
CA GLY A 88 0.10 -3.06 -11.12
C GLY A 88 -1.24 -3.77 -11.15
N GLY A 89 -1.52 -4.56 -10.13
CA GLY A 89 -2.81 -5.20 -9.94
C GLY A 89 -2.88 -5.99 -8.64
N VAL A 90 -4.05 -6.54 -8.38
CA VAL A 90 -4.27 -7.44 -7.25
C VAL A 90 -4.50 -8.84 -7.78
N TYR A 91 -3.69 -9.79 -7.34
CA TYR A 91 -3.89 -11.21 -7.56
C TYR A 91 -4.71 -11.79 -6.41
N LEU A 92 -5.77 -12.54 -6.72
CA LEU A 92 -6.60 -13.26 -5.77
C LEU A 92 -6.50 -14.76 -6.05
N PRO A 93 -6.01 -15.58 -5.10
CA PRO A 93 -5.96 -17.02 -5.29
C PRO A 93 -7.38 -17.62 -5.32
N PRO A 94 -7.58 -18.80 -5.93
CA PRO A 94 -8.85 -19.50 -5.86
C PRO A 94 -9.08 -20.10 -4.46
N ASP A 95 -10.34 -20.40 -4.12
CA ASP A 95 -10.70 -21.03 -2.84
C ASP A 95 -10.14 -22.46 -2.70
N ALA A 96 -9.98 -23.17 -3.83
CA ALA A 96 -9.40 -24.50 -3.90
C ALA A 96 -8.48 -24.60 -5.12
N LEU A 97 -7.36 -25.31 -4.97
CA LEU A 97 -6.49 -25.63 -6.10
C LEU A 97 -6.92 -26.96 -6.74
N PRO A 98 -6.80 -27.10 -8.06
CA PRO A 98 -7.09 -28.35 -8.76
C PRO A 98 -6.02 -29.42 -8.51
N THR A 99 -4.83 -29.03 -8.03
CA THR A 99 -3.65 -29.87 -7.79
C THR A 99 -2.92 -29.38 -6.54
N ASP A 100 -2.04 -30.22 -5.95
CA ASP A 100 -1.26 -29.87 -4.76
C ASP A 100 -0.40 -28.61 -4.96
N ALA A 101 0.04 -28.38 -6.20
CA ALA A 101 0.71 -27.17 -6.63
C ALA A 101 0.28 -26.74 -8.04
N ALA A 102 0.18 -25.44 -8.30
CA ALA A 102 -0.20 -24.89 -9.60
C ALA A 102 0.55 -23.59 -9.94
N PRO A 103 1.15 -23.47 -11.13
CA PRO A 103 1.90 -22.27 -11.53
C PRO A 103 0.97 -21.11 -11.89
N VAL A 104 1.43 -19.89 -11.60
CA VAL A 104 0.81 -18.63 -11.97
C VAL A 104 1.86 -17.75 -12.64
N SER A 105 1.49 -17.14 -13.77
CA SER A 105 2.31 -16.21 -14.55
C SER A 105 1.54 -14.93 -14.80
N ILE A 106 2.13 -13.79 -14.44
CA ILE A 106 1.61 -12.45 -14.70
C ILE A 106 2.66 -11.71 -15.52
N ALA A 107 2.31 -11.35 -16.76
CA ALA A 107 3.19 -10.58 -17.62
C ALA A 107 2.59 -9.21 -17.91
N VAL A 108 3.45 -8.21 -18.02
CA VAL A 108 3.10 -6.85 -18.43
C VAL A 108 4.02 -6.44 -19.57
N THR A 109 3.44 -5.81 -20.60
CA THR A 109 4.19 -5.26 -21.72
C THR A 109 3.89 -3.79 -21.87
N ALA A 110 4.91 -2.95 -21.71
CA ALA A 110 4.87 -1.54 -22.05
C ALA A 110 5.27 -1.32 -23.50
N ILE A 111 4.54 -0.45 -24.18
CA ILE A 111 4.79 -0.06 -25.56
C ILE A 111 4.98 1.46 -25.59
N ASP A 112 6.07 1.93 -26.17
CA ASP A 112 6.34 3.36 -26.33
C ASP A 112 5.67 3.98 -27.56
N PRO A 113 5.67 5.32 -27.70
CA PRO A 113 5.10 5.98 -28.88
C PRO A 113 5.75 5.58 -30.21
N GLN A 114 6.99 5.05 -30.17
CA GLN A 114 7.73 4.55 -31.32
C GLN A 114 7.46 3.06 -31.60
N GLY A 115 6.62 2.39 -30.79
CA GLY A 115 6.27 0.98 -30.90
C GLY A 115 7.27 0.01 -30.29
N ARG A 116 8.33 0.48 -29.61
CA ARG A 116 9.29 -0.36 -28.88
C ARG A 116 8.61 -0.93 -27.65
N LYS A 117 8.93 -2.19 -27.33
CA LYS A 117 8.27 -2.93 -26.26
C LYS A 117 9.27 -3.31 -25.16
N ALA A 118 8.83 -3.20 -23.91
CA ALA A 118 9.51 -3.78 -22.76
C ALA A 118 8.52 -4.64 -21.99
N THR A 119 8.93 -5.85 -21.66
CA THR A 119 8.07 -6.84 -21.01
C THR A 119 8.78 -7.35 -19.77
N ASP A 120 8.03 -7.48 -18.69
CA ASP A 120 8.45 -8.22 -17.52
C ASP A 120 7.40 -9.26 -17.14
N THR A 121 7.87 -10.36 -16.57
CA THR A 121 7.04 -11.52 -16.24
C THR A 121 7.35 -11.99 -14.82
N LEU A 122 6.30 -12.05 -14.02
CA LEU A 122 6.31 -12.53 -12.65
C LEU A 122 5.73 -13.95 -12.61
N GLU A 123 6.54 -14.92 -12.18
CA GLU A 123 6.15 -16.33 -12.08
C GLU A 123 6.25 -16.82 -10.64
N PHE A 124 5.23 -17.55 -10.19
CA PHE A 124 5.21 -18.17 -8.86
C PHE A 124 4.31 -19.43 -8.86
N THR A 125 4.51 -20.31 -7.90
CA THR A 125 3.68 -21.53 -7.73
C THR A 125 2.78 -21.38 -6.53
N LEU A 126 1.49 -21.67 -6.66
CA LEU A 126 0.62 -21.85 -5.50
C LEU A 126 0.74 -23.26 -4.97
N ALA A 127 0.74 -23.44 -3.65
CA ALA A 127 0.63 -24.74 -3.00
C ALA A 127 -0.53 -24.76 -1.99
N GLN A 128 -1.20 -25.91 -1.88
CA GLN A 128 -2.12 -26.15 -0.76
C GLN A 128 -1.31 -26.44 0.52
N PRO A 129 -1.83 -26.07 1.70
CA PRO A 129 -1.25 -26.55 2.95
C PRO A 129 -1.34 -28.08 2.96
N PHE A 130 -0.19 -28.75 3.08
CA PHE A 130 -0.18 -30.18 3.36
C PHE A 130 -0.90 -30.39 4.70
N LEU A 131 -2.11 -30.94 4.65
CA LEU A 131 -2.73 -31.50 5.84
C LEU A 131 -1.85 -32.68 6.25
N SER A 132 -0.94 -32.44 7.20
CA SER A 132 -0.28 -33.52 7.93
C SER A 132 -1.39 -34.45 8.42
N PRO A 133 -1.35 -35.76 8.16
CA PRO A 133 -2.43 -36.65 8.56
C PRO A 133 -2.67 -36.44 10.04
N THR A 134 -3.87 -35.98 10.40
CA THR A 134 -4.32 -35.86 11.78
C THR A 134 -3.90 -37.13 12.52
N PRO A 135 -3.15 -37.05 13.63
CA PRO A 135 -2.88 -38.23 14.45
C PRO A 135 -4.22 -38.91 14.71
N ALA A 136 -4.34 -40.18 14.29
CA ALA A 136 -5.56 -40.95 14.46
C ALA A 136 -6.05 -40.77 15.91
N GLU A 137 -7.27 -40.27 16.05
CA GLU A 137 -7.95 -40.08 17.33
C GLU A 137 -7.77 -41.35 18.17
N PRO A 138 -7.25 -41.26 19.41
CA PRO A 138 -7.07 -42.45 20.24
C PRO A 138 -8.44 -43.11 20.40
N THR A 139 -8.50 -44.38 20.01
CA THR A 139 -9.68 -45.24 20.16
C THR A 139 -10.30 -45.01 21.53
N PRO A 140 -11.63 -44.75 21.64
CA PRO A 140 -12.25 -44.44 22.92
C PRO A 140 -11.98 -45.58 23.89
N THR A 141 -11.28 -45.26 24.99
CA THR A 141 -11.09 -46.19 26.10
C THR A 141 -12.48 -46.56 26.63
N PRO A 142 -12.79 -47.85 26.84
CA PRO A 142 -14.12 -48.28 27.26
C PRO A 142 -14.53 -47.56 28.55
N ALA A 143 -15.71 -46.95 28.52
CA ALA A 143 -16.26 -46.17 29.61
C ALA A 143 -16.42 -47.04 30.87
N ALA A 144 -15.82 -46.60 31.97
CA ALA A 144 -16.05 -47.21 33.28
C ALA A 144 -17.55 -47.15 33.61
N THR A 145 -18.10 -48.31 33.95
CA THR A 145 -19.52 -48.48 34.29
C THR A 145 -19.77 -47.81 35.65
N TYR A 146 -20.38 -46.63 35.64
CA TYR A 146 -20.76 -45.94 36.88
C TYR A 146 -21.92 -46.69 37.55
N THR A 147 -21.69 -47.16 38.77
CA THR A 147 -22.76 -47.64 39.66
C THR A 147 -23.54 -46.43 40.18
N PRO A 148 -24.89 -46.38 40.05
CA PRO A 148 -25.65 -45.22 40.50
C PRO A 148 -25.61 -45.12 42.03
N PRO A 149 -25.40 -43.91 42.60
CA PRO A 149 -25.50 -43.69 44.03
C PRO A 149 -26.97 -43.75 44.51
N PRO A 150 -27.21 -44.06 45.79
CA PRO A 150 -28.56 -44.26 46.32
C PRO A 150 -29.39 -42.97 46.27
N THR A 151 -30.67 -43.18 45.94
CA THR A 151 -31.74 -42.18 45.82
C THR A 151 -31.88 -41.34 47.09
N PRO A 152 -31.78 -39.99 47.03
CA PRO A 152 -32.07 -39.15 48.19
C PRO A 152 -33.57 -39.15 48.50
N THR A 153 -33.85 -39.31 49.79
CA THR A 153 -35.19 -39.32 50.40
C THR A 153 -35.81 -37.92 50.37
N ALA A 154 -37.12 -37.85 50.07
CA ALA A 154 -37.89 -36.61 50.02
C ALA A 154 -37.80 -35.84 51.35
N THR A 155 -37.29 -34.61 51.30
CA THR A 155 -37.28 -33.68 52.43
C THR A 155 -38.30 -32.58 52.16
N MET A 156 -39.15 -32.35 53.16
CA MET A 156 -40.37 -31.54 53.11
C MET A 156 -40.14 -30.08 52.71
N THR A 157 -41.12 -29.56 51.98
CA THR A 157 -41.27 -28.17 51.53
C THR A 157 -41.45 -27.21 52.72
N PRO A 158 -40.61 -26.18 52.89
CA PRO A 158 -40.93 -25.06 53.76
C PRO A 158 -41.76 -23.99 53.04
N LEU A 159 -42.69 -23.44 53.80
CA LEU A 159 -43.74 -22.49 53.47
C LEU A 159 -43.19 -21.09 53.17
N ALA A 160 -43.77 -20.41 52.18
CA ALA A 160 -43.44 -19.04 51.81
C ALA A 160 -43.60 -18.08 53.01
N THR A 161 -42.55 -17.31 53.29
CA THR A 161 -42.54 -16.26 54.31
C THR A 161 -42.59 -14.89 53.62
N PRO A 162 -43.41 -13.93 54.08
CA PRO A 162 -43.68 -12.69 53.37
C PRO A 162 -42.47 -11.75 53.29
N THR A 163 -42.36 -11.10 52.14
CA THR A 163 -41.39 -10.07 51.78
C THR A 163 -41.50 -8.83 52.69
N PRO A 164 -40.42 -8.40 53.38
CA PRO A 164 -40.39 -7.09 54.04
C PRO A 164 -40.08 -5.95 53.06
N GLU A 165 -40.75 -4.84 53.30
CA GLU A 165 -40.68 -3.55 52.61
C GLU A 165 -39.30 -2.87 52.80
N PRO A 166 -38.72 -2.21 51.77
CA PRO A 166 -37.40 -1.61 51.88
C PRO A 166 -37.42 -0.39 52.80
N THR A 167 -36.64 -0.45 53.88
CA THR A 167 -36.36 0.69 54.76
C THR A 167 -35.13 1.44 54.24
N ALA A 168 -35.21 2.77 54.15
CA ALA A 168 -34.12 3.62 53.69
C ALA A 168 -32.92 3.57 54.66
N THR A 169 -31.76 3.14 54.15
CA THR A 169 -30.50 3.10 54.90
C THR A 169 -29.83 4.47 54.90
N PRO A 170 -29.38 5.01 56.06
CA PRO A 170 -28.69 6.29 56.13
C PRO A 170 -27.26 6.20 55.57
N SER A 171 -26.80 7.33 55.04
CA SER A 171 -25.50 7.53 54.39
C SER A 171 -24.33 7.35 55.38
N PRO A 172 -23.30 6.55 55.05
CA PRO A 172 -22.13 6.40 55.90
C PRO A 172 -21.19 7.61 55.80
N THR A 173 -20.78 8.10 56.96
CA THR A 173 -19.70 9.07 57.19
C THR A 173 -18.36 8.53 56.65
N PRO A 174 -17.55 9.33 55.91
CA PRO A 174 -16.31 8.85 55.34
C PRO A 174 -15.25 8.58 56.42
N LEU A 175 -14.73 7.34 56.44
CA LEU A 175 -13.50 6.99 57.15
C LEU A 175 -12.26 7.50 56.38
N PRO A 176 -11.13 7.76 57.07
CA PRO A 176 -9.89 8.17 56.44
C PRO A 176 -9.38 7.10 55.47
N LEU A 177 -9.10 7.52 54.23
CA LEU A 177 -8.57 6.67 53.18
C LEU A 177 -7.13 6.25 53.51
N THR A 178 -6.96 4.98 53.83
CA THR A 178 -5.68 4.27 53.71
C THR A 178 -5.20 4.41 52.26
N PRO A 179 -3.93 4.75 51.97
CA PRO A 179 -3.44 4.80 50.60
C PRO A 179 -3.61 3.42 49.97
N ALA A 180 -4.49 3.33 48.97
CA ALA A 180 -4.68 2.14 48.17
C ALA A 180 -3.32 1.73 47.56
N PRO A 181 -3.00 0.42 47.49
CA PRO A 181 -1.85 -0.02 46.73
C PRO A 181 -1.99 0.56 45.32
N THR A 182 -0.96 1.28 44.86
CA THR A 182 -0.86 1.75 43.49
C THR A 182 -1.24 0.57 42.58
N PRO A 183 -2.24 0.69 41.69
CA PRO A 183 -2.56 -0.38 40.78
C PRO A 183 -1.28 -0.69 40.02
N THR A 184 -0.73 -1.89 40.24
CA THR A 184 0.27 -2.45 39.35
C THR A 184 -0.38 -2.43 37.99
N LEU A 185 0.04 -1.49 37.14
CA LEU A 185 -0.37 -1.40 35.75
C LEU A 185 -0.21 -2.82 35.20
N ALA A 186 -1.32 -3.42 34.76
CA ALA A 186 -1.23 -4.56 33.87
C ALA A 186 -0.23 -4.17 32.78
N PRO A 187 0.72 -5.04 32.40
CA PRO A 187 1.65 -4.73 31.33
C PRO A 187 0.80 -4.30 30.13
N VAL A 188 0.91 -3.02 29.75
CA VAL A 188 0.40 -2.55 28.47
C VAL A 188 1.00 -3.53 27.46
N PRO A 189 0.19 -4.19 26.62
CA PRO A 189 0.72 -5.10 25.62
C PRO A 189 1.84 -4.37 24.90
N GLN A 190 3.06 -4.93 24.95
CA GLN A 190 4.24 -4.33 24.33
C GLN A 190 4.01 -4.09 22.82
N ASP A 191 3.06 -4.84 22.24
CA ASP A 191 2.51 -4.70 20.89
C ASP A 191 1.68 -3.42 20.65
N ALA A 192 1.29 -2.64 21.67
CA ALA A 192 0.48 -1.42 21.48
C ALA A 192 1.34 -0.16 21.22
N LEU A 193 2.65 -0.25 21.42
CA LEU A 193 3.60 0.87 21.31
C LEU A 193 4.77 0.59 20.36
N SER A 194 4.72 -0.50 19.58
CA SER A 194 5.78 -0.83 18.61
C SER A 194 5.55 -0.15 17.26
N ALA A 195 6.62 0.02 16.50
CA ALA A 195 6.55 0.52 15.13
C ALA A 195 5.66 -0.38 14.25
N GLU A 196 5.71 -1.70 14.44
CA GLU A 196 4.86 -2.67 13.72
C GLU A 196 3.37 -2.50 14.03
N SER A 197 3.03 -2.15 15.27
CA SER A 197 1.64 -1.87 15.67
C SER A 197 1.07 -0.70 14.89
N HIS A 198 1.84 0.38 14.82
CA HIS A 198 1.51 1.56 14.05
C HIS A 198 1.42 1.26 12.56
N VAL A 199 2.35 0.47 11.99
CA VAL A 199 2.26 0.01 10.58
C VAL A 199 0.99 -0.80 10.32
N LYS A 200 0.61 -1.70 11.23
CA LYS A 200 -0.62 -2.49 11.11
C LYS A 200 -1.86 -1.58 11.15
N LYS A 201 -1.90 -0.64 12.09
CA LYS A 201 -3.01 0.31 12.22
C LYS A 201 -3.10 1.25 11.00
N ALA A 202 -1.96 1.64 10.44
CA ALA A 202 -1.92 2.37 9.18
C ALA A 202 -2.61 1.58 8.05
N ALA A 203 -2.34 0.27 7.94
CA ALA A 203 -2.99 -0.59 6.95
C ALA A 203 -4.53 -0.63 7.14
N GLU A 204 -5.03 -0.71 8.37
CA GLU A 204 -6.47 -0.63 8.65
C GLU A 204 -7.08 0.71 8.21
N TYR A 205 -6.35 1.82 8.38
CA TYR A 205 -6.78 3.13 7.89
C TYR A 205 -6.76 3.22 6.36
N LEU A 206 -5.82 2.56 5.69
CA LEU A 206 -5.82 2.45 4.22
C LEU A 206 -7.06 1.73 3.69
N GLU A 207 -7.49 0.64 4.35
CA GLU A 207 -8.73 -0.07 3.99
C GLU A 207 -9.97 0.83 4.12
N LYS A 208 -9.98 1.67 5.16
CA LYS A 208 -11.03 2.69 5.39
C LYS A 208 -10.89 3.91 4.49
N ARG A 209 -9.88 3.98 3.61
CA ARG A 209 -9.54 5.12 2.74
C ARG A 209 -9.22 6.40 3.53
N GLN A 210 -8.79 6.26 4.78
CA GLN A 210 -8.38 7.34 5.67
C GLN A 210 -6.88 7.54 5.53
N TYR A 211 -6.47 8.17 4.42
CA TYR A 211 -5.06 8.28 4.03
C TYR A 211 -4.31 9.38 4.81
N THR A 212 -4.76 10.64 4.70
CA THR A 212 -4.25 11.80 5.48
C THR A 212 -5.37 12.54 6.21
N THR A 213 -6.60 12.02 6.14
CA THR A 213 -7.79 12.63 6.74
C THR A 213 -8.70 11.54 7.30
N PRO A 214 -9.38 11.77 8.44
CA PRO A 214 -9.29 12.95 9.30
C PRO A 214 -7.99 13.00 10.11
N GLN A 215 -7.67 14.18 10.68
CA GLN A 215 -6.51 14.35 11.56
C GLN A 215 -6.65 13.45 12.80
N GLY A 216 -5.55 12.85 13.26
CA GLY A 216 -5.52 11.94 14.40
C GLY A 216 -5.97 10.51 14.10
N GLN A 217 -6.51 10.25 12.91
CA GLN A 217 -7.10 8.95 12.55
C GLN A 217 -6.89 8.66 11.06
N ASN A 218 -5.63 8.58 10.65
CA ASN A 218 -5.28 8.30 9.27
C ASN A 218 -3.97 7.50 9.16
N ALA A 219 -3.78 6.86 8.01
CA ALA A 219 -2.64 5.99 7.75
C ALA A 219 -1.30 6.74 7.77
N PHE A 220 -1.26 7.98 7.28
CA PHE A 220 -0.04 8.77 7.25
C PHE A 220 0.50 9.05 8.66
N GLU A 221 -0.35 9.47 9.59
CA GLU A 221 0.05 9.74 10.98
C GLU A 221 0.52 8.48 11.70
N GLU A 222 -0.10 7.34 11.43
CA GLU A 222 0.36 6.06 11.98
C GLU A 222 1.74 5.67 11.41
N TYR A 223 2.00 5.88 10.12
CA TYR A 223 3.34 5.68 9.58
C TYR A 223 4.37 6.65 10.17
N GLN A 224 4.00 7.91 10.41
CA GLN A 224 4.87 8.86 11.10
C GLN A 224 5.18 8.41 12.53
N ALA A 225 4.19 7.89 13.25
CA ALA A 225 4.39 7.34 14.58
C ALA A 225 5.35 6.13 14.55
N ALA A 226 5.17 5.20 13.60
CA ALA A 226 6.09 4.08 13.41
C ALA A 226 7.53 4.55 13.16
N LEU A 227 7.73 5.53 12.26
CA LEU A 227 9.04 6.08 11.91
C LEU A 227 9.66 6.90 13.05
N SER A 228 8.86 7.45 13.95
CA SER A 228 9.36 8.13 15.16
C SER A 228 9.92 7.15 16.19
N ILE A 229 9.42 5.91 16.19
CA ILE A 229 9.88 4.83 17.08
C ILE A 229 11.09 4.12 16.43
N GLU A 230 10.97 3.76 15.16
CA GLU A 230 12.00 3.07 14.39
C GLU A 230 12.20 3.76 13.02
N PRO A 231 13.17 4.68 12.93
CA PRO A 231 13.42 5.46 11.70
C PRO A 231 13.78 4.61 10.47
N ASP A 232 14.36 3.42 10.69
CA ASP A 232 14.76 2.48 9.64
C ASP A 232 13.66 1.46 9.29
N ASN A 233 12.44 1.63 9.82
CA ASN A 233 11.32 0.75 9.54
C ASN A 233 10.91 0.84 8.05
N ASN A 234 11.38 -0.14 7.27
CA ASN A 234 11.17 -0.18 5.83
C ASN A 234 9.69 -0.22 5.43
N ALA A 235 8.83 -0.87 6.23
CA ALA A 235 7.41 -0.96 5.96
C ALA A 235 6.71 0.39 6.12
N ALA A 236 7.00 1.11 7.21
CA ALA A 236 6.46 2.45 7.44
C ALA A 236 6.98 3.45 6.40
N ARG A 237 8.29 3.44 6.13
CA ARG A 237 8.90 4.30 5.11
C ARG A 237 8.25 4.06 3.74
N LYS A 238 8.14 2.80 3.32
CA LYS A 238 7.46 2.43 2.07
C LYS A 238 6.01 2.94 2.04
N GLY A 239 5.26 2.75 3.13
CA GLY A 239 3.87 3.22 3.23
C GLY A 239 3.71 4.72 2.97
N VAL A 240 4.61 5.55 3.50
CA VAL A 240 4.61 7.00 3.26
C VAL A 240 4.90 7.33 1.79
N TYR A 241 5.89 6.67 1.19
CA TYR A 241 6.17 6.84 -0.24
C TYR A 241 5.00 6.41 -1.13
N ASP A 242 4.33 5.31 -0.79
CA ASP A 242 3.16 4.82 -1.52
C ASP A 242 2.01 5.84 -1.47
N LEU A 243 1.79 6.48 -0.31
CA LEU A 243 0.83 7.57 -0.16
C LEU A 243 1.17 8.78 -1.03
N ALA A 244 2.42 9.23 -1.02
CA ALA A 244 2.88 10.35 -1.84
C ALA A 244 2.64 10.08 -3.33
N ARG A 245 3.05 8.90 -3.83
CA ARG A 245 2.85 8.53 -5.23
C ARG A 245 1.37 8.48 -5.61
N LYS A 246 0.53 7.93 -4.74
CA LYS A 246 -0.93 7.85 -4.95
C LYS A 246 -1.57 9.25 -5.08
N TYR A 247 -1.24 10.18 -4.18
CA TYR A 247 -1.76 11.54 -4.29
C TYR A 247 -1.24 12.28 -5.51
N LYS A 248 0.06 12.15 -5.83
CA LYS A 248 0.60 12.77 -7.03
C LYS A 248 -0.13 12.28 -8.28
N TYR A 249 -0.34 10.97 -8.40
CA TYR A 249 -1.07 10.39 -9.52
C TYR A 249 -2.50 10.93 -9.64
N TRP A 250 -3.28 10.89 -8.56
CA TRP A 250 -4.65 11.41 -8.58
C TRP A 250 -4.70 12.91 -8.90
N GLY A 251 -3.70 13.68 -8.45
CA GLY A 251 -3.59 15.10 -8.76
C GLY A 251 -3.25 15.34 -10.24
N ASP A 252 -2.31 14.55 -10.77
CA ASP A 252 -1.91 14.56 -12.18
C ASP A 252 -3.10 14.20 -13.09
N ASP A 253 -3.86 13.17 -12.73
CA ASP A 253 -5.05 12.71 -13.46
C ASP A 253 -6.18 13.76 -13.50
N GLU A 254 -6.55 14.34 -12.35
CA GLU A 254 -7.54 15.42 -12.30
C GLU A 254 -7.05 16.68 -13.04
N TYR A 255 -5.75 16.95 -13.03
CA TYR A 255 -5.16 18.06 -13.77
C TYR A 255 -5.29 17.86 -15.28
N GLN A 256 -5.01 16.66 -15.79
CA GLN A 256 -5.17 16.35 -17.22
C GLN A 256 -6.63 16.42 -17.67
N LYS A 257 -7.57 16.07 -16.78
CA LYS A 257 -9.01 16.21 -16.99
C LYS A 257 -9.51 17.66 -16.92
N GLN A 258 -8.62 18.63 -16.66
CA GLN A 258 -8.94 20.04 -16.44
C GLN A 258 -9.86 20.28 -15.24
N ASN A 259 -9.96 19.32 -14.31
CA ASN A 259 -10.68 19.44 -13.06
C ASN A 259 -9.78 20.12 -12.01
N PHE A 260 -9.39 21.36 -12.27
CA PHE A 260 -8.35 22.05 -11.49
C PHE A 260 -8.66 22.16 -9.99
N GLN A 261 -9.93 22.28 -9.61
CA GLN A 261 -10.32 22.33 -8.21
C GLN A 261 -10.04 21.00 -7.47
N ASN A 262 -10.34 19.86 -8.11
CA ASN A 262 -10.04 18.55 -7.56
C ASN A 262 -8.53 18.30 -7.54
N ALA A 263 -7.85 18.63 -8.64
CA ALA A 263 -6.40 18.53 -8.75
C ALA A 263 -5.72 19.30 -7.62
N LYS A 264 -6.14 20.55 -7.35
CA LYS A 264 -5.63 21.37 -6.25
C LYS A 264 -5.81 20.70 -4.89
N ASN A 265 -7.01 20.21 -4.58
CA ASN A 265 -7.29 19.53 -3.31
C ASN A 265 -6.42 18.29 -3.11
N ILE A 266 -6.14 17.56 -4.19
CA ILE A 266 -5.34 16.34 -4.14
C ILE A 266 -3.84 16.66 -4.03
N TYR A 267 -3.35 17.62 -4.81
CA TYR A 267 -1.97 18.10 -4.73
C TYR A 267 -1.64 18.68 -3.35
N GLN A 268 -2.59 19.33 -2.67
CA GLN A 268 -2.40 19.77 -1.28
C GLN A 268 -2.12 18.59 -0.35
N ARG A 269 -2.78 17.44 -0.54
CA ARG A 269 -2.51 16.22 0.23
C ARG A 269 -1.17 15.60 -0.15
N TYR A 270 -0.80 15.63 -1.43
CA TYR A 270 0.53 15.22 -1.89
C TYR A 270 1.63 16.03 -1.21
N ILE A 271 1.50 17.37 -1.18
CA ILE A 271 2.48 18.28 -0.58
C ILE A 271 2.76 17.91 0.87
N VAL A 272 1.72 17.67 1.68
CA VAL A 272 1.87 17.28 3.10
C VAL A 272 2.77 16.05 3.25
N VAL A 273 2.52 15.01 2.46
CA VAL A 273 3.28 13.76 2.53
C VAL A 273 4.70 13.95 1.97
N ALA A 274 4.83 14.68 0.87
CA ALA A 274 6.11 14.93 0.20
C ALA A 274 7.05 15.81 1.03
N GLU A 275 6.54 16.87 1.69
CA GLU A 275 7.32 17.72 2.59
C GLU A 275 7.88 16.93 3.78
N TYR A 276 7.08 15.98 4.31
CA TYR A 276 7.58 15.07 5.33
C TYR A 276 8.73 14.20 4.80
N LEU A 277 8.59 13.60 3.61
CA LEU A 277 9.66 12.78 3.01
C LEU A 277 10.94 13.58 2.78
N VAL A 278 10.83 14.81 2.27
CA VAL A 278 11.98 15.70 2.06
C VAL A 278 12.64 16.08 3.38
N SER A 279 11.85 16.42 4.40
CA SER A 279 12.39 16.86 5.70
C SER A 279 12.95 15.71 6.55
N ALA A 280 12.29 14.55 6.56
CA ALA A 280 12.68 13.41 7.37
C ALA A 280 13.84 12.60 6.73
N PHE A 281 13.95 12.59 5.41
CA PHE A 281 14.86 11.69 4.69
C PHE A 281 15.79 12.36 3.67
N ASP A 282 15.75 13.69 3.56
CA ASP A 282 16.53 14.47 2.59
C ASP A 282 16.34 13.97 1.14
N ASP A 283 15.10 13.62 0.79
CA ASP A 283 14.79 13.03 -0.51
C ASP A 283 14.75 14.08 -1.64
N ASP A 284 15.84 14.17 -2.39
CA ASP A 284 15.99 15.08 -3.54
C ASP A 284 14.96 14.81 -4.66
N ALA A 285 14.57 13.56 -4.87
CA ALA A 285 13.58 13.22 -5.90
C ALA A 285 12.19 13.73 -5.52
N MET A 286 11.82 13.62 -4.24
CA MET A 286 10.59 14.22 -3.71
C MET A 286 10.65 15.74 -3.72
N ARG A 287 11.81 16.34 -3.44
CA ARG A 287 11.98 17.80 -3.54
C ARG A 287 11.67 18.30 -4.95
N LYS A 288 12.22 17.64 -5.97
CA LYS A 288 11.93 17.98 -7.37
C LYS A 288 10.44 17.80 -7.71
N ASN A 289 9.84 16.68 -7.32
CA ASN A 289 8.41 16.45 -7.57
C ASN A 289 7.51 17.48 -6.85
N LEU A 290 7.91 17.93 -5.67
CA LEU A 290 7.22 18.99 -4.92
C LEU A 290 7.25 20.31 -5.68
N GLU A 291 8.42 20.70 -6.20
CA GLU A 291 8.58 21.90 -7.04
C GLU A 291 7.69 21.83 -8.30
N GLU A 292 7.67 20.69 -8.98
CA GLU A 292 6.82 20.48 -10.17
C GLU A 292 5.34 20.70 -9.83
N VAL A 293 4.85 20.14 -8.73
CA VAL A 293 3.46 20.30 -8.29
C VAL A 293 3.18 21.75 -7.89
N GLN A 294 4.08 22.42 -7.19
CA GLN A 294 3.93 23.83 -6.81
C GLN A 294 3.86 24.75 -8.03
N VAL A 295 4.65 24.49 -9.08
CA VAL A 295 4.57 25.23 -10.35
C VAL A 295 3.20 25.04 -11.00
N ARG A 296 2.69 23.80 -11.05
CA ARG A 296 1.35 23.53 -11.60
C ARG A 296 0.26 24.25 -10.81
N LEU A 297 0.32 24.24 -9.48
CA LEU A 297 -0.66 24.92 -8.62
C LEU A 297 -0.74 26.42 -8.89
N LYS A 298 0.40 27.09 -9.13
CA LYS A 298 0.43 28.51 -9.52
C LYS A 298 -0.20 28.76 -10.88
N GLY A 299 -0.11 27.79 -11.80
CA GLY A 299 -0.73 27.88 -13.12
C GLY A 299 -2.23 27.55 -13.14
N MET A 300 -2.81 27.16 -12.00
CA MET A 300 -4.25 26.88 -11.83
C MET A 300 -5.03 28.02 -11.17
N GLU A 301 -4.36 29.14 -10.85
CA GLU A 301 -4.97 30.38 -10.33
C GLU A 301 -5.51 31.25 -11.46
#